data_AF-A0A2R7JPD2-F1
#
_entry.id   AF-A0A2R7JPD2-F1
#
_cell.length_a   1.000
_cell.length_b   1.000
_cell.length_c   1.000
_cell.angle_alpha   90.00
_cell.angle_beta   90.00
_cell.angle_gamma   90.00
#
_symmetry.space_group_name_H-M   'P 1'
#
loop_
_entity.id
_entity.type
_entity.pdbx_description
1 polymer ?
#
loop_
_entity_poly.entity_id
_entity_poly.type
_entity_poly.pdbx_seq_one_letter_code
_entity_poly.pdbx_strand_id
1 'polypeptide(L)'
;MSITTKAQTQRIDSTAVYLLNRTSVTFQDIKSCSFTAVTTYDIPSESLGLIKHAITDKVAIKFPNKMKVTSTGDKGNRGLWYNGKKVNYYSLDNNT
;
A
#
# COMPACT_ATOMS: atom_id res chain seq x y z
N MET A 1 -41.22 -28.52 10.99
CA MET A 1 -40.57 -27.94 12.18
C MET A 1 -39.42 -27.07 11.68
N SER A 2 -39.60 -25.75 11.63
CA SER A 2 -38.62 -24.84 11.02
C SER A 2 -37.71 -24.25 12.08
N ILE A 3 -36.41 -24.53 11.97
CA ILE A 3 -35.39 -23.93 12.84
C ILE A 3 -35.08 -22.54 12.29
N THR A 4 -35.48 -21.50 13.03
CA THR A 4 -35.07 -20.12 12.74
C THR A 4 -33.85 -19.81 13.58
N THR A 5 -32.67 -19.76 12.95
CA THR A 5 -31.44 -19.30 13.61
C THR A 5 -31.38 -17.78 13.54
N LYS A 6 -31.30 -17.10 14.70
CA LYS A 6 -30.95 -15.68 14.75
C LYS A 6 -29.44 -15.57 14.51
N ALA A 7 -29.03 -14.92 13.43
CA ALA A 7 -27.62 -14.61 13.18
C ALA A 7 -27.08 -13.76 14.34
N GLN A 8 -25.87 -14.09 14.81
CA GLN A 8 -25.19 -13.35 15.88
C GLN A 8 -25.07 -11.88 15.47
N THR A 9 -25.52 -10.95 16.32
CA THR A 9 -25.39 -9.52 16.09
C THR A 9 -23.91 -9.20 15.89
N GLN A 10 -23.56 -8.60 14.75
CA GLN A 10 -22.19 -8.24 14.44
C GLN A 10 -21.70 -7.21 15.47
N ARG A 11 -20.81 -7.64 16.37
CA ARG A 11 -20.21 -6.77 17.38
C ARG A 11 -18.95 -6.17 16.79
N ILE A 12 -18.83 -4.83 16.85
CA ILE A 12 -17.59 -4.15 16.53
C ILE A 12 -16.56 -4.52 17.60
N ASP A 13 -15.40 -5.01 17.18
CA ASP A 13 -14.29 -5.32 18.07
C ASP A 13 -13.71 -4.00 18.62
N SER A 14 -13.89 -3.78 19.92
CA SER A 14 -13.38 -2.59 20.61
C SER A 14 -11.86 -2.50 20.57
N THR A 15 -11.14 -3.63 20.48
CA THR A 15 -9.68 -3.67 20.36
C THR A 15 -9.26 -3.14 18.99
N ALA A 16 -9.93 -3.55 17.92
CA ALA A 16 -9.68 -3.05 16.58
C ALA A 16 -9.92 -1.53 16.48
N VAL A 17 -11.02 -1.05 17.08
CA VAL A 17 -11.33 0.40 17.14
C VAL A 17 -10.25 1.15 17.91
N TYR A 18 -9.80 0.62 19.04
CA TYR A 18 -8.73 1.22 19.82
C TYR A 18 -7.42 1.34 19.03
N LEU A 19 -7.03 0.28 18.31
CA LEU A 19 -5.82 0.29 17.47
C LEU A 19 -5.91 1.31 16.32
N LEU A 20 -7.07 1.40 15.66
CA LEU A 20 -7.31 2.39 14.61
C LEU A 20 -7.24 3.82 15.14
N ASN A 21 -7.84 4.08 16.31
CA ASN A 21 -7.80 5.40 16.94
C ASN A 21 -6.37 5.80 17.31
N ARG A 22 -5.63 4.90 17.96
CA ARG A 22 -4.22 5.14 18.34
C ARG A 22 -3.33 5.42 17.12
N THR A 23 -3.55 4.68 16.03
CA THR A 23 -2.83 4.90 14.77
C THR A 23 -3.17 6.28 14.19
N SER A 24 -4.45 6.64 14.16
CA SER A 24 -4.91 7.94 13.63
C SER A 24 -4.33 9.11 14.41
N VAL A 25 -4.32 9.04 15.75
CA VAL A 25 -3.70 10.06 16.61
C VAL A 25 -2.20 10.18 16.32
N THR A 26 -1.51 9.06 16.09
CA THR A 26 -0.08 9.09 15.75
C THR A 26 0.21 9.80 14.43
N PHE A 27 -0.68 9.67 13.43
CA PHE A 27 -0.51 10.31 12.13
C PHE A 27 -1.00 11.77 12.07
N GLN A 28 -1.80 12.24 13.03
CA GLN A 28 -2.49 13.53 12.95
C GLN A 28 -1.54 14.74 12.81
N ASP A 29 -0.35 14.63 13.42
CA ASP A 29 0.63 15.72 13.49
C ASP A 29 1.62 15.71 12.32
N ILE A 30 1.66 14.62 11.55
CA ILE A 30 2.56 14.47 10.42
C ILE A 30 2.02 15.27 9.22
N LYS A 31 2.68 16.39 8.87
CA LYS A 31 2.30 17.21 7.70
C LYS A 31 2.86 16.66 6.39
N SER A 32 4.03 16.05 6.45
CA SER A 32 4.66 15.37 5.32
C SER A 32 5.67 14.35 5.81
N CYS A 33 5.86 13.29 5.04
CA CYS A 33 6.93 12.32 5.27
C CYS A 33 7.50 11.84 3.93
N SER A 34 8.74 11.38 3.98
CA SER A 34 9.38 10.72 2.85
C SER A 34 10.20 9.54 3.36
N PHE A 35 10.15 8.44 2.65
CA PHE A 35 10.86 7.22 2.99
C PHE A 35 11.20 6.43 1.73
N THR A 36 12.17 5.53 1.86
CA THR A 36 12.45 4.53 0.83
C THR A 36 11.85 3.22 1.30
N ALA A 37 10.95 2.63 0.52
CA ALA A 37 10.44 1.29 0.76
C ALA A 37 11.16 0.30 -0.17
N VAL A 38 11.61 -0.82 0.40
CA VAL A 38 12.19 -1.92 -0.37
C VAL A 38 11.24 -3.10 -0.21
N THR A 39 10.61 -3.48 -1.31
CA THR A 39 9.68 -4.62 -1.36
C THR A 39 10.38 -5.79 -2.00
N THR A 40 10.48 -6.91 -1.29
CA THR A 40 11.01 -8.17 -1.86
C THR A 40 9.90 -9.20 -1.98
N TYR A 41 9.88 -9.94 -3.08
CA TYR A 41 8.93 -11.03 -3.31
C TYR A 41 9.60 -12.15 -4.10
N ASP A 42 9.15 -13.39 -3.90
CA ASP A 42 9.70 -14.55 -4.58
C ASP A 42 8.74 -15.02 -5.69
N ILE A 43 9.28 -15.31 -6.88
CA ILE A 43 8.54 -15.88 -8.01
C ILE A 43 9.08 -17.29 -8.29
N PRO A 44 8.21 -18.32 -8.38
CA PRO A 44 8.64 -19.66 -8.77
C PRO A 44 9.07 -19.69 -10.25
N SER A 45 10.20 -20.35 -10.50
CA SER A 45 10.76 -20.66 -11.81
C SER A 45 10.86 -22.16 -11.97
N GLU A 46 10.46 -22.64 -13.15
CA GLU A 46 10.49 -24.07 -13.49
C GLU A 46 11.91 -24.67 -13.42
N SER A 47 12.95 -23.89 -13.73
CA SER A 47 14.33 -24.37 -13.78
C SER A 47 15.19 -23.95 -12.60
N LEU A 48 14.85 -22.86 -11.90
CA LEU A 48 15.71 -22.24 -10.88
C LEU A 48 15.10 -22.23 -9.47
N GLY A 49 13.88 -22.76 -9.27
CA GLY A 49 13.20 -22.70 -7.98
C GLY A 49 12.66 -21.30 -7.68
N LEU A 50 12.74 -20.83 -6.44
CA LEU A 50 12.24 -19.50 -6.06
C LEU A 50 13.26 -18.41 -6.43
N ILE A 51 12.89 -17.51 -7.34
CA ILE A 51 13.68 -16.34 -7.70
C ILE A 51 13.23 -15.15 -6.86
N LYS A 52 14.15 -14.57 -6.09
CA LYS A 52 13.90 -13.36 -5.32
C LYS A 52 13.96 -12.13 -6.22
N HIS A 53 12.93 -11.31 -6.11
CA HIS A 53 12.81 -10.02 -6.78
C HIS A 53 12.80 -8.88 -5.77
N ALA A 54 13.17 -7.68 -6.22
CA ALA A 54 13.15 -6.48 -5.41
C ALA A 54 12.64 -5.25 -6.18
N ILE A 55 11.85 -4.44 -5.49
CA ILE A 55 11.40 -3.11 -5.94
C ILE A 55 11.82 -2.11 -4.89
N THR A 56 12.44 -1.01 -5.32
CA THR A 56 12.77 0.13 -4.48
C THR A 56 11.87 1.30 -4.84
N ASP A 57 11.14 1.80 -3.85
CA ASP A 57 10.21 2.91 -3.98
C ASP A 57 10.69 4.11 -3.18
N LYS A 58 10.90 5.24 -3.85
CA LYS A 58 11.04 6.55 -3.19
C LYS A 58 9.66 7.15 -3.01
N VAL A 59 9.17 7.17 -1.77
CA VAL A 59 7.83 7.63 -1.42
C VAL A 59 7.92 9.01 -0.77
N ALA A 60 7.08 9.93 -1.22
CA ALA A 60 6.87 11.24 -0.60
C ALA A 60 5.37 11.48 -0.43
N ILE A 61 4.94 11.75 0.80
CA ILE A 61 3.56 12.04 1.15
C ILE A 61 3.50 13.44 1.76
N LYS A 62 2.57 14.24 1.27
CA LYS A 62 2.15 15.49 1.90
C LYS A 62 0.68 15.33 2.29
N PHE A 63 0.46 15.24 3.59
CA PHE A 63 -0.89 15.09 4.14
C PHE A 63 -1.71 16.36 3.86
N PRO A 64 -3.03 16.21 3.65
CA PRO A 64 -3.79 14.96 3.76
C PRO A 64 -3.84 14.12 2.48
N ASN A 65 -3.44 14.65 1.33
CA ASN A 65 -3.95 14.10 0.06
C ASN A 65 -2.99 14.14 -1.13
N LYS A 66 -1.70 14.42 -0.92
CA LYS A 66 -0.71 14.39 -2.00
C LYS A 66 0.29 13.28 -1.77
N MET A 67 0.58 12.51 -2.81
CA MET A 67 1.55 11.44 -2.76
C MET A 67 2.29 11.36 -4.09
N LYS A 68 3.60 11.10 -4.01
CA LYS A 68 4.46 10.77 -5.14
C LYS A 68 5.22 9.51 -4.78
N VAL A 69 5.25 8.56 -5.71
CA VAL A 69 6.08 7.35 -5.64
C VAL A 69 6.89 7.27 -6.92
N THR A 70 8.18 7.01 -6.77
CA THR A 70 9.05 6.66 -7.90
C THR A 70 9.64 5.29 -7.62
N SER A 71 9.32 4.34 -8.47
CA SER A 71 9.66 2.93 -8.33
C SER A 71 10.73 2.55 -9.33
N THR A 72 11.71 1.76 -8.87
CA THR A 72 12.77 1.17 -9.71
C THR A 72 12.98 -0.29 -9.30
N GLY A 73 13.33 -1.16 -10.25
CA GLY A 73 13.65 -2.56 -9.97
C GLY A 73 13.24 -3.48 -11.11
N ASP A 74 12.94 -4.73 -10.79
CA ASP A 74 12.68 -5.80 -11.78
C ASP A 74 11.45 -5.55 -12.66
N LYS A 75 10.55 -4.68 -12.20
CA LYS A 75 9.35 -4.27 -12.93
C LYS A 75 9.54 -2.98 -13.74
N GLY A 76 10.79 -2.52 -13.86
CA GLY A 76 11.17 -1.31 -14.58
C GLY A 76 10.93 -0.02 -13.79
N ASN A 77 11.01 1.11 -14.49
CA ASN A 77 10.93 2.44 -13.89
C ASN A 77 9.51 3.00 -13.98
N ARG A 78 8.91 3.33 -12.84
CA ARG A 78 7.50 3.78 -12.77
C ARG A 78 7.34 5.00 -11.89
N GLY A 79 6.35 5.81 -12.24
CA GLY A 79 5.93 6.95 -11.43
C GLY A 79 4.45 6.87 -11.09
N LEU A 80 4.11 7.16 -9.85
CA LEU A 80 2.75 7.32 -9.38
C LEU A 80 2.61 8.67 -8.68
N TRP A 81 1.58 9.44 -9.06
CA TRP A 81 1.27 10.72 -8.44
C TRP A 81 -0.20 10.81 -8.10
N TYR A 82 -0.51 11.07 -6.85
CA TYR A 82 -1.85 11.38 -6.38
C TYR A 82 -1.91 12.83 -5.88
N ASN A 83 -2.92 13.58 -6.33
CA ASN A 83 -3.08 15.00 -5.99
C ASN A 83 -4.31 15.29 -5.10
N GLY A 84 -4.96 14.26 -4.58
CA GLY A 84 -6.17 14.37 -3.76
C GLY A 84 -7.47 14.19 -4.55
N LYS A 85 -7.38 14.07 -5.87
CA LYS A 85 -8.53 13.85 -6.76
C LYS A 85 -8.27 12.80 -7.84
N LYS A 86 -7.05 12.79 -8.39
CA LYS A 86 -6.65 11.92 -9.49
C LYS A 86 -5.35 11.20 -9.15
N VAL A 87 -5.27 9.95 -9.58
CA VAL A 87 -4.04 9.15 -9.61
C VAL A 87 -3.53 9.16 -11.04
N ASN A 88 -2.28 9.54 -11.24
CA ASN A 88 -1.57 9.39 -12.50
C ASN A 88 -0.54 8.29 -12.34
N TYR A 89 -0.50 7.36 -13.28
CA TYR A 89 0.45 6.27 -13.32
C TYR A 89 1.21 6.32 -14.64
N TYR A 90 2.51 6.12 -14.57
CA TYR A 90 3.38 6.19 -15.73
C TYR A 90 4.45 5.10 -15.68
N SER A 91 4.63 4.39 -16.80
CA SER A 91 5.71 3.43 -17.00
C SER A 91 6.73 4.05 -17.94
N LEU A 92 7.93 4.32 -17.42
CA LEU A 92 9.00 5.02 -18.16
C LEU A 92 9.63 4.12 -19.24
N ASP A 93 9.52 2.79 -19.10
CA ASP A 93 10.17 1.85 -20.01
C ASP A 93 9.44 1.65 -21.36
N ASN A 94 8.22 2.19 -21.50
CA ASN A 94 7.41 2.06 -22.72
C ASN A 94 7.41 3.32 -23.61
N ASN A 95 8.40 4.20 -23.43
CA ASN A 95 8.51 5.44 -24.18
C ASN A 95 9.55 5.32 -25.30
N THR A 96 9.17 4.67 -26.40
CA THR A 96 9.82 4.81 -27.71
C THR A 96 9.09 5.82 -28.57
#